data_AF-A0AAJ2HG49-F1
#
_entry.id   AF-A0AAJ2HG49-F1
#
_cell.length_a   1.000
_cell.length_b   1.000
_cell.length_c   1.000
_cell.angle_alpha   90.00
_cell.angle_beta   90.00
_cell.angle_gamma   90.00
#
_symmetry.space_group_name_H-M   'P 1'
#
loop_
_entity.id
_entity.type
_entity.pdbx_description
1 polymer ?
#
loop_
_entity_poly.entity_id
_entity_poly.type
_entity_poly.pdbx_seq_one_letter_code
_entity_poly.pdbx_strand_id
1 'polypeptide(L)'
;MLYSIDKQEYLRDIPHQDSYVRWRSRLTEKEYLAIAAELNSKIEGDEVHTSSWIPGDDWRGTVYEPIYEKACLRDASESGKCFGLFLWVVLQERSDSWAFGRYEKDGVPIQGLTYFKVYP
;
A
#
# COMPACT_ATOMS: atom_id res chain seq x y z
N MET A 1 -11.83 4.75 -5.63
CA MET A 1 -12.75 4.22 -4.58
C MET A 1 -12.29 2.84 -4.16
N LEU A 2 -12.36 2.50 -2.86
CA LEU A 2 -11.83 1.22 -2.36
C LEU A 2 -12.89 0.40 -1.60
N TYR A 3 -13.19 -0.80 -2.10
CA TYR A 3 -14.20 -1.72 -1.58
C TYR A 3 -13.56 -2.87 -0.81
N SER A 4 -14.01 -3.12 0.42
CA SER A 4 -13.55 -4.27 1.22
C SER A 4 -14.43 -5.48 0.90
N ILE A 5 -13.84 -6.56 0.40
CA ILE A 5 -14.56 -7.83 0.16
C ILE A 5 -15.06 -8.42 1.48
N ASP A 6 -14.23 -8.38 2.53
CA ASP A 6 -14.56 -8.96 3.84
C ASP A 6 -15.73 -8.24 4.53
N LYS A 7 -15.79 -6.91 4.42
CA LYS A 7 -16.84 -6.10 5.05
C LYS A 7 -18.03 -5.79 4.12
N GLN A 8 -17.88 -6.08 2.83
CA GLN A 8 -18.86 -5.76 1.79
C GLN A 8 -19.25 -4.27 1.70
N GLU A 9 -18.31 -3.38 1.97
CA GLU A 9 -18.55 -1.93 1.99
C GLU A 9 -17.40 -1.12 1.36
N TYR A 10 -17.72 0.09 0.91
CA TYR A 10 -16.72 1.07 0.50
C TYR A 10 -16.10 1.74 1.72
N LEU A 11 -14.77 1.72 1.81
CA LEU A 11 -14.04 2.37 2.88
C LEU A 11 -13.70 3.81 2.50
N ARG A 12 -14.10 4.73 3.37
CA ARG A 12 -13.81 6.17 3.24
C ARG A 12 -12.71 6.64 4.18
N ASP A 13 -12.51 5.94 5.29
CA ASP A 13 -11.52 6.31 6.29
C ASP A 13 -10.23 5.50 6.11
N ILE A 14 -9.09 6.13 6.39
CA ILE A 14 -7.78 5.47 6.35
C ILE A 14 -7.66 4.54 7.57
N PRO A 15 -7.47 3.23 7.39
CA PRO A 15 -7.25 2.33 8.51
C PRO A 15 -5.95 2.70 9.24
N HIS A 16 -5.92 2.60 10.57
CA HIS A 16 -4.75 2.96 11.38
C HIS A 16 -4.25 4.40 11.13
N GLN A 17 -5.17 5.36 10.99
CA GLN A 17 -4.88 6.77 10.69
C GLN A 17 -3.75 7.38 11.53
N ASP A 18 -3.69 7.11 12.84
CA ASP A 18 -2.61 7.64 13.70
C ASP A 18 -1.23 7.12 13.28
N SER A 19 -1.15 5.87 12.84
CA SER A 19 0.10 5.29 12.32
C SER A 19 0.46 5.91 10.98
N TYR A 20 -0.52 6.10 10.09
CA TYR A 20 -0.32 6.81 8.83
C TYR A 20 0.24 8.22 9.05
N VAL A 21 -0.41 9.03 9.90
CA VAL A 21 0.02 10.40 10.21
C VAL A 21 1.43 10.40 10.80
N ARG A 22 1.72 9.49 11.75
CA ARG A 22 3.04 9.36 12.36
C ARG A 22 4.11 9.04 11.32
N TRP A 23 3.90 8.03 10.48
CA TRP A 23 4.87 7.66 9.44
C TRP A 23 5.03 8.78 8.40
N ARG A 24 3.93 9.39 7.97
CA ARG A 24 3.92 10.46 6.98
C ARG A 24 4.64 11.72 7.45
N SER A 25 4.52 12.07 8.73
CA SER A 25 5.18 13.25 9.34
C SER A 25 6.72 13.18 9.35
N ARG A 26 7.29 11.99 9.16
CA ARG A 26 8.74 11.74 9.11
C ARG A 26 9.31 11.76 7.70
N LEU A 27 8.45 11.85 6.70
CA LEU A 27 8.83 11.97 5.30
C LEU A 27 8.66 13.41 4.84
N THR A 28 9.59 13.87 4.02
CA THR A 28 9.38 15.10 3.27
C THR A 28 8.27 14.91 2.24
N GLU A 29 7.66 16.02 1.81
CA GLU A 29 6.65 16.00 0.75
C GLU A 29 7.18 15.32 -0.52
N LYS A 30 8.41 15.67 -0.91
CA LYS A 30 9.05 15.11 -2.10
C LYS A 30 9.21 13.59 -2.02
N GLU A 31 9.59 13.06 -0.87
CA GLU A 31 9.75 11.60 -0.68
C GLU A 31 8.41 10.88 -0.78
N TYR A 32 7.39 11.40 -0.10
CA TYR A 32 6.06 10.81 -0.19
C TYR A 32 5.49 10.85 -1.61
N LEU A 33 5.61 11.97 -2.30
CA LEU A 33 5.14 12.09 -3.68
C LEU A 33 5.89 11.14 -4.62
N ALA A 34 7.20 10.92 -4.42
CA ALA A 34 7.97 9.95 -5.18
C ALA A 34 7.49 8.51 -4.93
N ILE A 35 7.21 8.15 -3.67
CA ILE A 35 6.65 6.85 -3.31
C ILE A 35 5.28 6.65 -3.95
N ALA A 36 4.38 7.65 -3.83
CA ALA A 36 3.04 7.59 -4.39
C ALA A 36 3.05 7.48 -5.93
N ALA A 37 3.97 8.19 -6.60
CA ALA A 37 4.15 8.10 -8.03
C ALA A 37 4.63 6.70 -8.48
N GLU A 38 5.61 6.13 -7.78
CA GLU A 38 6.10 4.77 -8.06
C GLU A 38 4.99 3.73 -7.84
N LEU A 39 4.25 3.82 -6.73
CA LEU A 39 3.12 2.92 -6.45
C LEU A 39 2.05 3.00 -7.54
N ASN A 40 1.69 4.22 -7.97
CA ASN A 40 0.77 4.39 -9.09
C ASN A 40 1.31 3.75 -10.37
N SER A 41 2.60 3.95 -10.68
CA SER A 41 3.22 3.34 -11.86
C SER A 41 3.25 1.81 -11.79
N LYS A 42 3.37 1.20 -10.61
CA LYS A 42 3.34 -0.26 -10.43
C LYS A 42 1.95 -0.85 -10.61
N ILE A 43 0.92 -0.06 -10.30
CA ILE A 43 -0.48 -0.49 -10.37
C ILE A 43 -1.04 -0.27 -11.79
N GLU A 44 -0.48 0.67 -12.54
CA GLU A 44 -0.93 1.03 -13.88
C GLU A 44 -0.81 -0.15 -14.85
N GLY A 45 -1.85 -0.38 -15.65
CA GLY A 45 -1.86 -1.41 -16.71
C GLY A 45 -2.26 -2.82 -16.27
N ASP A 46 -2.23 -3.13 -14.97
CA ASP A 46 -2.55 -4.44 -14.44
C ASP A 46 -3.83 -4.42 -13.58
N GLU A 47 -4.60 -5.51 -13.62
CA GLU A 47 -5.90 -5.61 -12.94
C GLU A 47 -5.81 -6.19 -11.51
N VAL A 48 -4.70 -6.83 -11.14
CA VAL A 48 -4.54 -7.52 -9.84
C VAL A 48 -3.16 -7.25 -9.24
N HIS A 49 -3.13 -6.81 -7.98
CA HIS A 49 -1.89 -6.51 -7.27
C HIS A 49 -1.90 -7.01 -5.83
N THR A 50 -0.81 -7.65 -5.41
CA THR A 50 -0.61 -8.05 -4.01
C THR A 50 0.45 -7.16 -3.37
N SER A 51 0.10 -6.47 -2.28
CA SER A 51 0.96 -5.45 -1.66
C SER A 51 2.35 -5.96 -1.27
N SER A 52 2.44 -7.21 -0.79
CA SER A 52 3.71 -7.82 -0.38
C SER A 52 4.63 -8.19 -1.54
N TRP A 53 4.16 -8.14 -2.80
CA TRP A 53 4.94 -8.52 -3.97
C TRP A 53 5.46 -7.30 -4.76
N ILE A 54 4.94 -6.10 -4.48
CA ILE A 54 5.32 -4.87 -5.19
C ILE A 54 6.74 -4.38 -4.85
N PRO A 55 7.16 -4.29 -3.58
CA PRO A 55 8.36 -3.54 -3.25
C PRO A 55 9.67 -4.31 -3.44
N GLY A 56 9.60 -5.63 -3.66
CA GLY A 56 10.76 -6.51 -3.63
C GLY A 56 11.42 -6.60 -2.25
N ASP A 57 12.55 -7.30 -2.20
CA ASP A 57 13.22 -7.68 -0.95
C ASP A 57 14.28 -6.68 -0.46
N ASP A 58 14.81 -5.83 -1.36
CA ASP A 58 15.87 -4.86 -1.05
C ASP A 58 15.48 -3.45 -1.48
N TRP A 59 15.31 -2.56 -0.51
CA TRP A 59 14.87 -1.19 -0.76
C TRP A 59 16.02 -0.20 -0.89
N ARG A 60 17.27 -0.63 -0.73
CA ARG A 60 18.43 0.27 -0.75
C ARG A 60 18.53 1.00 -2.08
N GLY A 61 18.65 2.33 -2.01
CA GLY A 61 18.68 3.20 -3.21
C GLY A 61 17.38 3.25 -4.02
N THR A 62 16.29 2.63 -3.56
CA THR A 62 14.96 2.74 -4.17
C THR A 62 14.18 3.91 -3.55
N VAL A 63 13.07 4.30 -4.17
CA VAL A 63 12.15 5.29 -3.59
C VAL A 63 11.50 4.83 -2.28
N TYR A 64 11.54 3.53 -1.96
CA TYR A 64 10.99 2.98 -0.72
C TYR A 64 11.97 3.03 0.46
N GLU A 65 13.26 3.27 0.22
CA GLU A 65 14.29 3.39 1.28
C GLU A 65 13.87 4.33 2.43
N PRO A 66 13.30 5.54 2.17
CA PRO A 66 12.88 6.44 3.23
C PRO A 66 11.77 5.88 4.13
N ILE A 67 10.96 4.93 3.65
CA ILE A 67 9.96 4.26 4.49
C ILE A 67 10.69 3.52 5.61
N TYR A 68 11.69 2.71 5.27
CA TYR A 68 12.47 1.97 6.23
C TYR A 68 13.30 2.90 7.11
N GLU A 69 14.13 3.76 6.51
CA GLU A 69 15.10 4.54 7.26
C GLU A 69 14.49 5.64 8.11
N LYS A 70 13.43 6.30 7.63
CA LYS A 70 12.86 7.51 8.25
C LYS A 70 11.49 7.27 8.83
N ALA A 71 10.53 6.81 8.03
CA ALA A 71 9.15 6.65 8.49
C ALA A 71 9.06 5.62 9.62
N CYS A 72 9.73 4.48 9.46
CA CYS A 72 9.68 3.34 10.36
C CYS A 72 10.92 3.16 11.22
N LEU A 73 11.88 4.10 11.19
CA LEU A 73 13.05 4.13 12.06
C LEU A 73 13.84 2.80 12.07
N ARG A 74 14.02 2.22 10.89
CA ARG A 74 14.71 0.94 10.63
C ARG A 74 14.02 -0.30 11.22
N ASP A 75 12.73 -0.22 11.50
CA ASP A 75 11.90 -1.38 11.85
C ASP A 75 11.28 -2.00 10.58
N ALA A 76 11.71 -3.22 10.23
CA ALA A 76 11.26 -3.90 9.03
C ALA A 76 9.76 -4.30 9.08
N SER A 77 9.25 -4.66 10.27
CA SER A 77 7.85 -5.04 10.45
C SER A 77 6.93 -3.85 10.26
N GLU A 78 7.29 -2.72 10.87
CA GLU A 78 6.57 -1.46 10.67
C GLU A 78 6.70 -0.94 9.24
N SER A 79 7.83 -1.19 8.57
CA SER A 79 8.03 -0.80 7.17
C SER A 79 7.07 -1.52 6.23
N GLY A 80 6.85 -2.83 6.42
CA GLY A 80 5.87 -3.58 5.64
C GLY A 80 4.44 -3.08 5.84
N LYS A 81 4.06 -2.75 7.09
CA LYS A 81 2.75 -2.16 7.40
C LYS A 81 2.60 -0.76 6.79
N CYS A 82 3.62 0.08 6.91
CA CYS A 82 3.63 1.42 6.35
C CYS A 82 3.50 1.39 4.83
N PHE A 83 4.26 0.54 4.15
CA PHE A 83 4.17 0.34 2.72
C PHE A 83 2.75 -0.07 2.30
N GLY A 84 2.18 -1.08 2.95
CA GLY A 84 0.82 -1.54 2.67
C GLY A 84 -0.22 -0.44 2.87
N LEU A 85 -0.05 0.39 3.90
CA LEU A 85 -0.96 1.50 4.17
C LEU A 85 -0.81 2.65 3.16
N PHE A 86 0.40 2.97 2.72
CA PHE A 86 0.61 3.96 1.65
C PHE A 86 0.00 3.50 0.32
N LEU A 87 0.17 2.22 -0.03
CA LEU A 87 -0.50 1.63 -1.20
C LEU A 87 -2.03 1.73 -1.09
N TRP A 88 -2.57 1.42 0.10
CA TRP A 88 -4.00 1.53 0.36
C TRP A 88 -4.51 2.97 0.13
N VAL A 89 -3.79 3.99 0.64
CA VAL A 89 -4.15 5.40 0.46
C VAL A 89 -4.07 5.80 -1.01
N VAL A 90 -2.99 5.42 -1.70
CA VAL A 90 -2.84 5.67 -3.14
C VAL A 90 -4.03 5.09 -3.91
N LEU A 91 -4.43 3.84 -3.66
CA LEU A 91 -5.58 3.21 -4.32
C LEU A 91 -6.92 3.87 -3.96
N GLN A 92 -7.06 4.37 -2.73
CA GLN A 92 -8.27 5.08 -2.31
C GLN A 92 -8.44 6.40 -3.07
N GLU A 93 -7.35 7.14 -3.29
CA GLU A 93 -7.30 8.47 -3.93
C GLU A 93 -7.44 8.41 -5.47
N ARG A 94 -7.26 7.24 -6.09
CA ARG A 94 -7.43 7.08 -7.54
C ARG A 94 -8.88 7.29 -7.99
N SER A 95 -9.02 7.77 -9.22
CA SER A 95 -10.32 7.96 -9.88
C SER A 95 -10.98 6.66 -10.31
N ASP A 96 -10.22 5.58 -10.47
CA ASP A 96 -10.76 4.24 -10.73
C ASP A 96 -11.18 3.52 -9.43
N SER A 97 -11.86 2.39 -9.59
CA SER A 97 -12.43 1.62 -8.48
C SER A 97 -11.66 0.32 -8.28
N TRP A 98 -11.41 0.01 -7.01
CA TRP A 98 -10.67 -1.19 -6.60
C TRP A 98 -11.41 -1.90 -5.48
N ALA A 99 -11.32 -3.23 -5.46
CA ALA A 99 -11.71 -4.06 -4.34
C ALA A 99 -10.48 -4.72 -3.72
N PHE A 100 -10.52 -5.09 -2.45
CA PHE A 100 -9.40 -5.77 -1.79
C PHE A 100 -9.85 -6.79 -0.74
N GLY A 101 -8.96 -7.73 -0.45
CA GLY A 101 -9.16 -8.76 0.57
C GLY A 101 -7.88 -9.51 0.96
N ARG A 102 -8.06 -10.49 1.85
CA ARG A 102 -7.03 -11.46 2.24
C ARG A 102 -7.23 -12.76 1.47
N TYR A 103 -6.13 -13.35 1.01
CA TYR A 103 -6.15 -14.54 0.16
C TYR A 103 -5.02 -15.49 0.53
N GLU A 104 -5.10 -16.71 0.01
CA GLU A 104 -4.09 -17.76 0.18
C GLU A 104 -3.61 -18.22 -1.19
N LYS A 105 -2.37 -18.70 -1.26
CA LYS A 105 -1.80 -19.38 -2.42
C LYS A 105 -1.35 -20.77 -1.99
N ASP A 106 -1.89 -21.80 -2.63
CA ASP A 106 -1.58 -23.21 -2.32
C ASP A 106 -1.79 -23.57 -0.84
N GLY A 107 -2.82 -22.99 -0.21
CA GLY A 107 -3.15 -23.19 1.22
C GLY A 107 -2.26 -22.39 2.18
N VAL A 108 -1.42 -21.48 1.68
CA VAL A 108 -0.57 -20.60 2.49
C VAL A 108 -1.10 -19.17 2.43
N PRO A 109 -1.40 -18.52 3.57
CA PRO A 109 -1.83 -17.13 3.61
C PRO A 109 -0.83 -16.18 2.98
N ILE A 110 -1.32 -15.33 2.09
CA ILE A 110 -0.54 -14.25 1.51
C ILE A 110 -0.42 -13.13 2.56
N GLN A 111 0.81 -12.70 2.85
CA GLN A 111 1.09 -11.70 3.88
C GLN A 111 0.46 -10.33 3.57
N GLY A 112 0.42 -9.94 2.29
CA GLY A 112 -0.16 -8.70 1.81
C GLY A 112 -1.68 -8.74 1.61
N LEU A 113 -2.27 -7.57 1.39
CA LEU A 113 -3.61 -7.48 0.80
C LEU A 113 -3.49 -7.69 -0.70
N THR A 114 -4.49 -8.32 -1.31
CA THR A 114 -4.61 -8.39 -2.77
C THR A 114 -5.75 -7.48 -3.21
N TYR A 115 -5.47 -6.69 -4.24
CA TYR A 115 -6.33 -5.68 -4.82
C TYR A 115 -6.72 -6.08 -6.23
N PHE A 116 -7.96 -5.81 -6.60
CA PHE A 116 -8.54 -6.10 -7.91
C PHE A 116 -9.17 -4.83 -8.46
N LYS A 117 -8.85 -4.48 -9.70
CA LYS A 117 -9.54 -3.41 -10.40
C LYS A 117 -10.96 -3.87 -10.68
N VAL A 118 -11.93 -3.01 -10.39
CA VAL A 118 -13.35 -3.30 -10.62
C VAL A 118 -13.93 -2.28 -11.58
N TYR A 119 -14.74 -2.79 -12.51
CA TYR A 119 -15.46 -1.99 -13.48
C TYR A 119 -16.95 -1.92 -13.08
N PRO A 120 -17.63 -0.79 -13.32
CA PRO A 120 -19.07 -0.66 -13.13
C PRO A 120 -19.88 -1.68 -13.94
#